data_AF-A0AAN7ZRD8-F1
#
_entry.id   AF-A0AAN7ZRD8-F1
#
_cell.length_a   1.000
_cell.length_b   1.000
_cell.length_c   1.000
_cell.angle_alpha   90.00
_cell.angle_beta   90.00
_cell.angle_gamma   90.00
#
_symmetry.space_group_name_H-M   'P 1'
#
loop_
_entity.id
_entity.type
_entity.pdbx_description
1 polymer ?
#
loop_
_entity_poly.entity_id
_entity_poly.type
_entity_poly.pdbx_seq_one_letter_code
_entity_poly.pdbx_strand_id
1 'polypeptide(L)'
;MSLVNLSHVCSHLQNASLARLGLTSIPYTKLHLSLALLLHKQGFLSQVKLGGASPPAACFPPQAQPDNHRITSAPHTNRDPRSGEAALHELVYRKRSEQDLREEGFGDEAVEFALQHRQLSKGQLERDGWDAKALDFLLEHGQKPPQQLEEEGFDQTAISIIARHSLQDAMAAVREALHRDGLIEDQLSTTQIEHRLRTHLRTTGFPRETLAYFAGPAHSFATPRHLANDGITLQAMGLDIDSQPITTLPPSSRDPDALESESAITRANRASRRLWLGLKYSSDGTSVLSKARMVSKPTKRIWLDAWDLGKVVRGSNSGEVRGMGRVGEVMAVSTDRGVMEARECVERRVGGMVLCRIW
;
A
#
# COMPACT_ATOMS: atom_id res chain seq x y z
N MET A 1 15.29 24.63 18.46
CA MET A 1 14.65 24.75 17.13
C MET A 1 15.69 24.42 16.06
N SER A 2 15.52 23.35 15.28
CA SER A 2 16.46 23.05 14.18
C SER A 2 16.06 23.83 12.93
N LEU A 3 16.80 24.89 12.59
CA LEU A 3 16.65 25.60 11.32
C LEU A 3 17.02 24.73 10.12
N VAL A 4 17.82 23.67 10.34
CA VAL A 4 18.16 22.67 9.31
C VAL A 4 16.89 21.95 8.87
N ASN A 5 16.10 21.45 9.82
CA ASN A 5 14.85 20.75 9.51
C ASN A 5 13.82 21.69 8.87
N LEU A 6 13.78 22.96 9.30
CA LEU A 6 12.93 23.98 8.68
C LEU A 6 13.30 24.18 7.21
N SER A 7 14.60 24.24 6.90
CA SER A 7 15.05 24.39 5.50
C SER A 7 14.62 23.22 4.62
N HIS A 8 14.69 21.98 5.13
CA HIS A 8 14.15 20.80 4.43
C HIS A 8 12.64 20.88 4.24
N VAL A 9 11.89 21.37 5.24
CA VAL A 9 10.43 21.57 5.14
C VAL A 9 10.10 22.60 4.06
N CYS A 10 10.79 23.75 4.00
CA CYS A 10 10.58 24.74 2.95
C CYS A 10 10.84 24.17 1.56
N SER A 11 11.96 23.47 1.36
CA SER A 11 12.26 22.81 0.09
C SER A 11 11.24 21.74 -0.26
N HIS A 12 10.82 20.93 0.71
CA HIS A 12 9.83 19.88 0.50
C HIS A 12 8.47 20.45 0.10
N LEU A 13 7.98 21.52 0.77
CA LEU A 13 6.72 22.17 0.39
C LEU A 13 6.79 22.75 -1.01
N GLN A 14 7.90 23.40 -1.37
CA GLN A 14 8.09 23.92 -2.72
C GLN A 14 8.09 22.79 -3.76
N ASN A 15 8.79 21.70 -3.51
CA ASN A 15 8.84 20.56 -4.43
C ASN A 15 7.47 19.87 -4.57
N ALA A 16 6.74 19.70 -3.47
CA ALA A 16 5.40 19.13 -3.48
C ALA A 16 4.40 20.01 -4.26
N SER A 17 4.49 21.34 -4.08
CA SER A 17 3.72 22.31 -4.86
C SER A 17 4.02 22.21 -6.36
N LEU A 18 5.31 22.16 -6.73
CA LEU A 18 5.75 22.03 -8.12
C LEU A 18 5.31 20.71 -8.76
N ALA A 19 5.31 19.62 -7.98
CA ALA A 19 4.82 18.32 -8.39
C ALA A 19 3.28 18.22 -8.43
N ARG A 20 2.56 19.29 -8.07
CA ARG A 20 1.09 19.38 -8.07
C ARG A 20 0.40 18.33 -7.19
N LEU A 21 1.00 17.99 -6.06
CA LEU A 21 0.41 17.05 -5.09
C LEU A 21 -0.74 17.70 -4.32
N GLY A 22 -1.90 17.06 -4.21
CA GLY A 22 -3.01 17.57 -3.39
C GLY A 22 -2.72 17.54 -1.88
N LEU A 23 -1.89 16.58 -1.44
CA LEU A 23 -1.57 16.33 -0.04
C LEU A 23 -0.08 16.02 0.11
N THR A 24 0.53 16.50 1.20
CA THR A 24 1.91 16.17 1.55
C THR A 24 2.09 15.99 3.05
N SER A 25 3.21 15.43 3.50
CA SER A 25 3.49 15.23 4.92
C SER A 25 4.88 15.69 5.36
N ILE A 26 4.97 16.35 6.51
CA ILE A 26 6.24 16.79 7.12
C ILE A 26 6.42 16.20 8.51
N PRO A 27 7.66 16.02 9.02
CA PRO A 27 7.89 15.55 10.38
C PRO A 27 7.26 16.47 11.43
N TYR A 28 6.66 15.90 12.47
CA TYR A 28 6.07 16.70 13.55
C TYR A 28 7.14 17.37 14.42
N THR A 29 7.04 18.70 14.55
CA THR A 29 7.68 19.46 15.63
C THR A 29 6.77 20.61 16.03
N LYS A 30 6.93 21.16 17.25
CA LYS A 30 6.17 22.35 17.69
C LYS A 30 6.33 23.53 16.74
N LEU A 31 7.55 23.73 16.20
CA LEU A 31 7.81 24.78 15.21
C LEU A 31 7.06 24.52 13.91
N HIS A 32 7.16 23.31 13.36
CA HIS A 32 6.51 22.98 12.09
C HIS A 32 4.99 23.12 12.20
N LEU A 33 4.41 22.70 13.33
CA LEU A 33 2.99 22.88 13.60
C LEU A 33 2.63 24.38 13.63
N SER A 34 3.39 25.21 14.37
CA SER A 34 3.12 26.64 14.43
C SER A 34 3.23 27.34 13.07
N LEU A 35 4.21 26.94 12.24
CA LEU A 35 4.37 27.47 10.88
C LEU A 35 3.23 26.99 9.97
N ALA A 36 2.85 25.71 10.04
CA ALA A 36 1.75 25.16 9.25
C ALA A 36 0.40 25.82 9.60
N LEU A 37 0.15 26.07 10.89
CA LEU A 37 -1.04 26.79 11.34
C LEU A 37 -1.04 28.24 10.85
N LEU A 38 0.12 28.92 10.89
CA LEU A 38 0.25 30.25 10.30
C LEU A 38 -0.07 30.23 8.80
N LEU A 39 0.49 29.27 8.06
CA LEU A 39 0.23 29.13 6.62
C LEU A 39 -1.24 28.80 6.31
N HIS A 40 -1.88 28.01 7.15
CA HIS A 40 -3.31 27.74 7.04
C HIS A 40 -4.15 29.00 7.30
N LYS A 41 -3.84 29.77 8.36
CA LYS A 41 -4.48 31.07 8.67
C LYS A 41 -4.32 32.07 7.52
N GLN A 42 -3.14 32.10 6.89
CA GLN A 42 -2.84 32.98 5.74
C GLN A 42 -3.38 32.43 4.41
N GLY A 43 -4.05 31.28 4.41
CA GLY A 43 -4.72 30.74 3.25
C GLY A 43 -3.84 29.95 2.27
N PHE A 44 -2.55 29.72 2.56
CA PHE A 44 -1.64 28.92 1.72
C PHE A 44 -1.94 27.41 1.74
N LEU A 45 -2.41 26.90 2.88
CA LEU A 45 -2.74 25.49 3.07
C LEU A 45 -4.25 25.30 3.24
N SER A 46 -4.82 24.24 2.66
CA SER A 46 -6.24 23.89 2.80
C SER A 46 -6.54 23.27 4.16
N GLN A 47 -5.64 22.42 4.66
CA GLN A 47 -5.81 21.73 5.93
C GLN A 47 -4.46 21.39 6.56
N VAL A 48 -4.47 21.25 7.89
CA VAL A 48 -3.34 20.78 8.69
C VAL A 48 -3.87 19.73 9.67
N LYS A 49 -3.38 18.49 9.54
CA LYS A 49 -3.82 17.36 10.38
C LYS A 49 -2.60 16.64 10.97
N LEU A 50 -2.71 16.20 12.22
CA LEU A 50 -1.71 15.35 12.85
C LEU A 50 -2.01 13.89 12.47
N GLY A 51 -0.98 13.11 12.15
CA GLY A 51 -1.15 11.69 11.82
C GLY A 51 0.15 10.91 11.91
N GLY A 52 0.09 9.65 11.49
CA GLY A 52 1.24 8.76 11.37
C GLY A 52 1.97 8.86 10.04
N ALA A 53 2.66 7.78 9.67
CA ALA A 53 3.31 7.62 8.37
C ALA A 53 2.32 7.61 7.18
N SER A 54 1.06 7.27 7.45
CA SER A 54 -0.07 7.27 6.54
C SER A 54 -0.98 8.49 6.78
N PRO A 55 -1.67 9.01 5.74
CA PRO A 55 -2.60 10.12 5.91
C PRO A 55 -3.84 9.69 6.70
N PRO A 56 -4.37 10.52 7.62
CA PRO A 56 -5.61 10.22 8.30
C PRO A 56 -6.80 10.36 7.34
N ALA A 57 -7.87 9.59 7.56
CA ALA A 57 -9.10 9.64 6.76
C ALA A 57 -9.70 11.04 6.64
N ALA A 58 -9.58 11.85 7.71
CA ALA A 58 -10.05 13.24 7.73
C ALA A 58 -9.36 14.17 6.71
N CYS A 59 -8.27 13.74 6.06
CA CYS A 59 -7.62 14.49 4.99
C CYS A 59 -8.35 14.40 3.63
N PHE A 60 -9.31 13.49 3.49
CA PHE A 60 -9.98 13.19 2.22
C PHE A 60 -11.46 13.55 2.29
N PRO A 61 -12.10 13.88 1.16
CA PRO A 61 -13.53 14.13 1.13
C PRO A 61 -14.30 12.86 1.53
N PRO A 62 -15.47 13.00 2.20
CA PRO A 62 -16.24 11.85 2.71
C PRO A 62 -16.75 10.91 1.62
N GLN A 63 -16.72 11.33 0.35
CA GLN A 63 -17.13 10.55 -0.83
C GLN A 63 -15.95 9.86 -1.54
N ALA A 64 -14.70 10.13 -1.15
CA ALA A 64 -13.57 9.40 -1.73
C ALA A 64 -13.71 7.93 -1.34
N GLN A 65 -13.90 7.06 -2.35
CA GLN A 65 -13.94 5.63 -2.10
C GLN A 65 -12.59 5.21 -1.49
N PRO A 66 -12.61 4.64 -0.29
CA PRO A 66 -11.41 4.09 0.31
C PRO A 66 -10.85 2.99 -0.58
N ASP A 67 -9.52 2.96 -0.69
CA ASP A 67 -8.86 1.92 -1.46
C ASP A 67 -7.91 1.16 -0.55
N ASN A 68 -8.17 -0.13 -0.39
CA ASN A 68 -7.27 -1.04 0.31
C ASN A 68 -6.17 -1.56 -0.63
N HIS A 69 -6.21 -1.19 -1.91
CA HIS A 69 -5.19 -1.46 -2.90
C HIS A 69 -4.41 -0.17 -3.19
N ARG A 70 -3.21 -0.27 -3.77
CA ARG A 70 -2.38 0.91 -4.09
C ARG A 70 -2.89 1.69 -5.32
N ILE A 71 -4.16 1.52 -5.68
CA ILE A 71 -4.72 2.08 -6.91
C ILE A 71 -5.04 3.57 -6.72
N THR A 72 -5.32 4.01 -5.48
CA THR A 72 -5.59 5.41 -5.14
C THR A 72 -4.67 5.95 -4.03
N SER A 73 -4.73 7.28 -3.84
CA SER A 73 -4.06 7.98 -2.75
C SER A 73 -4.89 8.06 -1.46
N ALA A 74 -6.08 7.45 -1.44
CA ALA A 74 -6.94 7.37 -0.26
C ALA A 74 -6.28 6.49 0.82
N PRO A 75 -6.55 6.74 2.11
CA PRO A 75 -6.01 5.91 3.17
C PRO A 75 -6.73 4.57 3.17
N HIS A 76 -5.98 3.49 3.41
CA HIS A 76 -6.55 2.16 3.64
C HIS A 76 -7.55 2.22 4.81
N THR A 77 -8.83 1.92 4.56
CA THR A 77 -9.87 1.91 5.60
C THR A 77 -9.94 0.61 6.36
N ASN A 78 -9.35 -0.49 5.86
CA ASN A 78 -9.28 -1.74 6.62
C ASN A 78 -8.18 -1.69 7.69
N ARG A 79 -8.30 -0.72 8.60
CA ARG A 79 -7.76 -0.78 9.95
C ARG A 79 -8.83 -1.17 10.96
N ASP A 80 -9.96 -1.67 10.47
CA ASP A 80 -10.88 -2.41 11.32
C ASP A 80 -10.11 -3.62 11.88
N PRO A 81 -9.95 -3.71 13.22
CA PRO A 81 -9.34 -4.87 13.88
C PRO A 81 -10.04 -6.18 13.49
N ARG A 82 -11.25 -6.11 12.94
CA ARG A 82 -12.07 -7.25 12.53
C ARG A 82 -12.37 -7.32 11.02
N SER A 83 -11.53 -6.69 10.20
CA SER A 83 -11.58 -6.82 8.74
C SER A 83 -11.30 -8.26 8.26
N GLY A 84 -11.67 -8.56 7.02
CA GLY A 84 -11.37 -9.86 6.38
C GLY A 84 -9.88 -10.16 6.29
N GLU A 85 -9.03 -9.16 6.04
CA GLU A 85 -7.57 -9.31 6.02
C GLU A 85 -7.01 -9.64 7.42
N ALA A 86 -7.59 -9.07 8.48
CA ALA A 86 -7.24 -9.39 9.86
C ALA A 86 -7.68 -10.82 10.22
N ALA A 87 -8.88 -11.23 9.80
CA ALA A 87 -9.36 -12.60 9.96
C ALA A 87 -8.44 -13.60 9.24
N LEU A 88 -8.01 -13.29 8.01
CA LEU A 88 -7.05 -14.10 7.26
C LEU A 88 -5.72 -14.23 7.99
N HIS A 89 -5.22 -13.14 8.57
CA HIS A 89 -4.01 -13.17 9.38
C HIS A 89 -4.15 -14.09 10.60
N GLU A 90 -5.26 -14.01 11.34
CA GLU A 90 -5.53 -14.88 12.49
C GLU A 90 -5.61 -16.38 12.09
N LEU A 91 -6.23 -16.70 10.95
CA LEU A 91 -6.27 -18.06 10.42
C LEU A 91 -4.87 -18.59 10.05
N VAL A 92 -4.06 -17.79 9.35
CA VAL A 92 -2.81 -18.27 8.75
C VAL A 92 -1.62 -18.20 9.71
N TYR A 93 -1.48 -17.09 10.45
CA TYR A 93 -0.34 -16.87 11.34
C TYR A 93 -0.56 -17.44 12.73
N ARG A 94 -1.79 -17.37 13.25
CA ARG A 94 -2.14 -17.85 14.60
C ARG A 94 -2.83 -19.20 14.61
N LYS A 95 -3.14 -19.77 13.43
CA LYS A 95 -3.76 -21.09 13.26
C LYS A 95 -5.08 -21.24 14.03
N ARG A 96 -5.86 -20.16 14.08
CA ARG A 96 -7.18 -20.16 14.73
C ARG A 96 -8.23 -20.87 13.89
N SER A 97 -9.26 -21.38 14.55
CA SER A 97 -10.42 -21.97 13.90
C SER A 97 -11.42 -20.90 13.44
N GLU A 98 -12.33 -21.26 12.54
CA GLU A 98 -13.45 -20.39 12.15
C GLU A 98 -14.33 -20.03 13.35
N GLN A 99 -14.52 -20.98 14.27
CA GLN A 99 -15.32 -20.78 15.48
C GLN A 99 -14.67 -19.75 16.41
N ASP A 100 -13.34 -19.83 16.58
CA ASP A 100 -12.58 -18.89 17.39
C ASP A 100 -12.73 -17.44 16.87
N LEU A 101 -12.75 -17.25 15.54
CA LEU A 101 -12.94 -15.93 14.95
C LEU A 101 -14.33 -15.37 15.23
N ARG A 102 -15.36 -16.21 15.14
CA ARG A 102 -16.74 -15.80 15.46
C ARG A 102 -16.88 -15.45 16.95
N GLU A 103 -16.26 -16.22 17.83
CA GLU A 103 -16.23 -15.93 19.27
C GLU A 103 -15.50 -14.62 19.58
N GLU A 104 -14.43 -14.32 18.84
CA GLU A 104 -13.73 -13.04 18.93
C GLU A 104 -14.49 -11.86 18.33
N GLY A 105 -15.64 -12.12 17.69
CA GLY A 105 -16.58 -11.14 17.17
C GLY A 105 -16.28 -10.63 15.76
N PHE A 106 -15.52 -11.39 14.96
CA PHE A 106 -15.42 -11.13 13.52
C PHE A 106 -16.79 -11.33 12.86
N GLY A 107 -17.15 -10.45 11.92
CA GLY A 107 -18.38 -10.58 11.15
C GLY A 107 -18.32 -11.71 10.13
N ASP A 108 -19.48 -12.22 9.70
CA ASP A 108 -19.55 -13.35 8.77
C ASP A 108 -18.86 -13.06 7.43
N GLU A 109 -19.03 -11.86 6.88
CA GLU A 109 -18.36 -11.42 5.64
C GLU A 109 -16.82 -11.46 5.77
N ALA A 110 -16.28 -11.10 6.94
CA ALA A 110 -14.84 -11.11 7.19
C ALA A 110 -14.30 -12.54 7.28
N VAL A 111 -15.07 -13.46 7.88
CA VAL A 111 -14.73 -14.87 7.99
C VAL A 111 -14.79 -15.54 6.61
N GLU A 112 -15.83 -15.28 5.81
CA GLU A 112 -15.95 -15.80 4.45
C GLU A 112 -14.80 -15.34 3.56
N PHE A 113 -14.46 -14.05 3.61
CA PHE A 113 -13.30 -13.49 2.93
C PHE A 113 -12.01 -14.24 3.32
N ALA A 114 -11.78 -14.44 4.63
CA ALA A 114 -10.60 -15.13 5.12
C ALA A 114 -10.51 -16.58 4.65
N LEU A 115 -11.63 -17.30 4.60
CA LEU A 115 -11.67 -18.68 4.11
C LEU A 115 -11.39 -18.76 2.60
N GLN A 116 -11.96 -17.85 1.82
CA GLN A 116 -11.75 -17.79 0.36
C GLN A 116 -10.28 -17.48 0.04
N HIS A 117 -9.72 -16.44 0.63
CA HIS A 117 -8.35 -15.98 0.34
C HIS A 117 -7.25 -16.77 1.04
N ARG A 118 -7.61 -17.70 1.94
CA ARG A 118 -6.67 -18.69 2.49
C ARG A 118 -6.31 -19.77 1.46
N GLN A 119 -7.15 -20.03 0.47
CA GLN A 119 -6.88 -21.08 -0.52
C GLN A 119 -5.91 -20.56 -1.60
N LEU A 120 -4.87 -21.33 -1.92
CA LEU A 120 -3.89 -20.93 -2.95
C LEU A 120 -4.54 -20.86 -4.34
N SER A 121 -4.15 -19.86 -5.14
CA SER A 121 -4.60 -19.74 -6.53
C SER A 121 -3.97 -20.82 -7.41
N LYS A 122 -4.54 -21.01 -8.61
CA LYS A 122 -4.00 -21.95 -9.61
C LYS A 122 -2.52 -21.67 -9.89
N GLY A 123 -2.18 -20.41 -10.17
CA GLY A 123 -0.81 -20.00 -10.49
C GLY A 123 0.15 -20.11 -9.31
N GLN A 124 -0.34 -20.10 -8.05
CA GLN A 124 0.49 -20.38 -6.88
C GLN A 124 0.82 -21.89 -6.79
N LEU A 125 -0.19 -22.75 -6.96
CA LEU A 125 0.00 -24.22 -6.92
C LEU A 125 0.90 -24.73 -8.05
N GLU A 126 0.83 -24.12 -9.24
CA GLU A 126 1.73 -24.43 -10.36
C GLU A 126 3.18 -24.04 -10.04
N ARG A 127 3.41 -22.90 -9.38
CA ARG A 127 4.76 -22.46 -8.97
C ARG A 127 5.37 -23.36 -7.90
N ASP A 128 4.54 -23.93 -7.04
CA ASP A 128 4.96 -24.93 -6.04
C ASP A 128 5.28 -26.30 -6.66
N GLY A 129 5.02 -26.49 -7.96
CA GLY A 129 5.37 -27.71 -8.70
C GLY A 129 4.36 -28.85 -8.56
N TRP A 130 3.12 -28.55 -8.14
CA TRP A 130 2.06 -29.56 -8.04
C TRP A 130 1.54 -30.03 -9.40
N ASP A 131 1.79 -29.24 -10.45
CA ASP A 131 1.55 -29.61 -11.85
C ASP A 131 2.35 -30.85 -12.26
N ALA A 132 3.63 -30.94 -11.87
CA ALA A 132 4.48 -32.08 -12.18
C ALA A 132 3.96 -33.38 -11.56
N LYS A 133 3.51 -33.32 -10.30
CA LYS A 133 2.93 -34.48 -9.61
C LYS A 133 1.61 -34.92 -10.23
N ALA A 134 0.76 -33.97 -10.64
CA ALA A 134 -0.48 -34.28 -11.35
C ALA A 134 -0.20 -34.94 -12.71
N LEU A 135 0.83 -34.47 -13.42
CA LEU A 135 1.29 -35.05 -14.69
C LEU A 135 1.78 -36.49 -14.51
N ASP A 136 2.65 -36.72 -13.55
CA ASP A 136 3.22 -38.04 -13.29
C ASP A 136 2.12 -39.03 -12.93
N PHE A 137 1.17 -38.61 -12.08
CA PHE A 137 0.01 -39.43 -11.74
C PHE A 137 -0.83 -39.81 -12.97
N LEU A 138 -1.13 -38.85 -13.86
CA LEU A 138 -1.90 -39.12 -15.07
C LEU A 138 -1.17 -40.03 -16.05
N LEU A 139 0.15 -39.89 -16.19
CA LEU A 139 0.95 -40.76 -17.07
C LEU A 139 1.01 -42.20 -16.55
N GLU A 140 1.09 -42.38 -15.23
CA GLU A 140 1.16 -43.70 -14.59
C GLU A 140 -0.19 -44.42 -14.56
N HIS A 141 -1.28 -43.70 -14.32
CA HIS A 141 -2.60 -44.29 -14.02
C HIS A 141 -3.66 -44.03 -15.10
N GLY A 142 -3.41 -43.14 -16.05
CA GLY A 142 -4.41 -42.71 -17.05
C GLY A 142 -4.83 -43.76 -18.07
N GLN A 143 -4.11 -44.89 -18.18
CA GLN A 143 -4.49 -46.03 -19.04
C GLN A 143 -5.22 -47.14 -18.28
N LYS A 144 -5.28 -47.08 -16.95
CA LYS A 144 -5.92 -48.10 -16.13
C LYS A 144 -7.44 -47.90 -16.10
N PRO A 145 -8.25 -48.96 -16.22
CA PRO A 145 -9.70 -48.88 -16.05
C PRO A 145 -10.07 -48.48 -14.61
N PRO A 146 -11.21 -47.81 -14.39
CA PRO A 146 -11.60 -47.28 -13.08
C PRO A 146 -11.72 -48.36 -12.00
N GLN A 147 -12.09 -49.59 -12.37
CA GLN A 147 -12.19 -50.74 -11.46
C GLN A 147 -10.84 -51.13 -10.84
N GLN A 148 -9.75 -51.05 -11.60
CA GLN A 148 -8.41 -51.35 -11.07
C GLN A 148 -7.89 -50.26 -10.14
N LEU A 149 -8.33 -49.01 -10.34
CA LEU A 149 -7.96 -47.90 -9.46
C LEU A 149 -8.68 -47.96 -8.10
N GLU A 150 -9.91 -48.47 -8.08
CA GLU A 150 -10.65 -48.74 -6.84
C GLU A 150 -9.98 -49.87 -6.03
N GLU A 151 -9.50 -50.91 -6.72
CA GLU A 151 -8.74 -52.02 -6.10
C GLU A 151 -7.37 -51.57 -5.56
N GLU A 152 -6.73 -50.60 -6.22
CA GLU A 152 -5.48 -49.96 -5.77
C GLU A 152 -5.70 -48.97 -4.61
N GLY A 153 -6.96 -48.70 -4.23
CA GLY A 153 -7.34 -47.89 -3.08
C GLY A 153 -7.40 -46.38 -3.33
N PHE A 154 -7.56 -45.96 -4.59
CA PHE A 154 -7.71 -44.53 -4.92
C PHE A 154 -9.12 -44.00 -4.62
N ASP A 155 -9.18 -42.74 -4.17
CA ASP A 155 -10.45 -42.06 -3.87
C ASP A 155 -11.28 -41.79 -5.13
N GLN A 156 -12.61 -41.66 -4.95
CA GLN A 156 -13.54 -41.27 -6.03
C GLN A 156 -13.17 -39.95 -6.71
N THR A 157 -12.52 -39.04 -6.00
CA THR A 157 -12.01 -37.77 -6.55
C THR A 157 -10.86 -38.01 -7.53
N ALA A 158 -9.92 -38.91 -7.24
CA ALA A 158 -8.83 -39.27 -8.16
C ALA A 158 -9.36 -39.91 -9.44
N ILE A 159 -10.37 -40.79 -9.33
CA ILE A 159 -11.03 -41.40 -10.48
C ILE A 159 -11.72 -40.34 -11.35
N SER A 160 -12.39 -39.36 -10.71
CA SER A 160 -13.00 -38.24 -11.44
C SER A 160 -11.98 -37.35 -12.14
N ILE A 161 -10.78 -37.17 -11.57
CA ILE A 161 -9.70 -36.38 -12.16
C ILE A 161 -9.18 -37.05 -13.44
N ILE A 162 -8.98 -38.37 -13.42
CA ILE A 162 -8.57 -39.16 -14.59
C ILE A 162 -9.65 -39.12 -15.67
N ALA A 163 -10.92 -39.23 -15.28
CA ALA A 163 -12.04 -39.14 -16.22
C ALA A 163 -12.16 -37.75 -16.88
N ARG A 164 -11.89 -36.67 -16.14
CA ARG A 164 -11.91 -35.28 -16.66
C ARG A 164 -10.71 -34.97 -17.56
N HIS A 165 -9.53 -35.54 -17.28
CA HIS A 165 -8.30 -35.33 -18.05
C HIS A 165 -7.96 -36.61 -18.78
N SER A 166 -8.75 -36.94 -19.80
CA SER A 166 -8.57 -38.19 -20.53
C SER A 166 -7.20 -38.19 -21.22
N LEU A 167 -6.36 -39.15 -20.86
CA LEU A 167 -5.06 -39.33 -21.48
C LEU A 167 -5.21 -39.75 -22.96
N GLN A 168 -6.35 -40.36 -23.32
CA GLN A 168 -6.69 -40.73 -24.69
C GLN A 168 -6.84 -39.51 -25.60
N ASP A 169 -7.51 -38.44 -25.15
CA ASP A 169 -7.64 -37.19 -25.92
C ASP A 169 -6.30 -36.48 -26.05
N ALA A 170 -5.49 -36.47 -24.98
CA ALA A 170 -4.14 -35.93 -25.03
C ALA A 170 -3.22 -36.70 -25.99
N MET A 171 -3.32 -38.04 -26.02
CA MET A 171 -2.62 -38.86 -27.00
C MET A 171 -3.08 -38.55 -28.42
N ALA A 172 -4.39 -38.45 -28.67
CA ALA A 172 -4.93 -38.10 -29.98
C ALA A 172 -4.40 -36.74 -30.48
N ALA A 173 -4.38 -35.72 -29.61
CA ALA A 173 -3.84 -34.40 -29.94
C ALA A 173 -2.33 -34.41 -30.27
N VAL A 174 -1.54 -35.21 -29.53
CA VAL A 174 -0.10 -35.38 -29.83
C VAL A 174 0.12 -36.13 -31.14
N ARG A 175 -0.71 -37.13 -31.47
CA ARG A 175 -0.67 -37.82 -32.77
C ARG A 175 -0.96 -36.87 -33.92
N GLU A 176 -1.99 -36.03 -33.79
CA GLU A 176 -2.29 -35.00 -34.79
C GLU A 176 -1.16 -33.96 -34.93
N ALA A 177 -0.47 -33.62 -33.84
CA ALA A 177 0.71 -32.75 -33.90
C ALA A 177 1.89 -33.44 -34.62
N LEU A 178 2.13 -34.72 -34.36
CA LEU A 178 3.16 -35.51 -35.04
C LEU A 178 2.90 -35.63 -36.55
N HIS A 179 1.65 -35.84 -36.94
CA HIS A 179 1.24 -35.86 -38.35
C HIS A 179 1.46 -34.51 -39.05
N ARG A 180 1.23 -33.39 -38.37
CA ARG A 180 1.52 -32.04 -38.90
C ARG A 180 3.02 -31.80 -39.10
N ASP A 181 3.86 -32.34 -38.23
CA ASP A 181 5.31 -32.25 -38.32
C ASP A 181 5.93 -33.24 -39.34
N GLY A 182 5.13 -34.13 -39.94
CA GLY A 182 5.60 -35.13 -40.91
C GLY A 182 6.38 -36.29 -40.30
N LEU A 183 6.27 -36.52 -38.99
CA LEU A 183 6.95 -37.57 -38.25
C LEU A 183 6.09 -38.84 -38.16
N ILE A 184 6.69 -40.01 -38.35
CA ILE A 184 6.02 -41.32 -38.25
C ILE A 184 6.18 -41.85 -36.82
N GLU A 185 5.07 -42.22 -36.16
CA GLU A 185 5.04 -42.76 -34.77
C GLU A 185 6.04 -43.92 -34.55
N ASP A 186 6.21 -44.78 -35.55
CA ASP A 186 7.08 -45.97 -35.48
C ASP A 186 8.59 -45.67 -35.36
N GLN A 187 9.01 -44.41 -35.60
CA GLN A 187 10.42 -44.01 -35.51
C GLN A 187 10.80 -43.34 -34.18
N LEU A 188 9.82 -43.03 -33.32
CA LEU A 188 10.07 -42.36 -32.05
C LEU A 188 10.22 -43.36 -30.91
N SER A 189 11.17 -43.11 -30.01
CA SER A 189 11.29 -43.89 -28.78
C SER A 189 10.16 -43.56 -27.80
N THR A 190 9.80 -44.51 -26.93
CA THR A 190 8.78 -44.34 -25.88
C THR A 190 9.04 -43.10 -25.01
N THR A 191 10.31 -42.82 -24.72
CA THR A 191 10.75 -41.62 -23.97
C THR A 191 10.49 -40.31 -24.72
N GLN A 192 10.57 -40.29 -26.06
CA GLN A 192 10.30 -39.10 -26.87
C GLN A 192 8.79 -38.81 -26.92
N ILE A 193 7.96 -39.85 -26.98
CA ILE A 193 6.50 -39.74 -26.93
C ILE A 193 6.06 -39.22 -25.56
N GLU A 194 6.60 -39.77 -24.48
CA GLU A 194 6.34 -39.29 -23.11
C GLU A 194 6.76 -37.82 -22.92
N HIS A 195 7.92 -37.43 -23.45
CA HIS A 195 8.38 -36.04 -23.40
C HIS A 195 7.39 -35.10 -24.11
N ARG A 196 6.91 -35.47 -25.31
CA ARG A 196 5.91 -34.69 -26.05
C ARG A 196 4.57 -34.63 -25.33
N LEU A 197 4.11 -35.73 -24.75
CA LEU A 197 2.89 -35.76 -23.92
C LEU A 197 3.01 -34.83 -22.71
N ARG A 198 4.15 -34.86 -21.99
CA ARG A 198 4.43 -33.93 -20.90
C ARG A 198 4.39 -32.48 -21.36
N THR A 199 4.97 -32.16 -22.52
CA THR A 199 4.91 -30.77 -23.05
C THR A 199 3.50 -30.33 -23.40
N HIS A 200 2.69 -31.22 -24.00
CA HIS A 200 1.30 -30.94 -24.33
C HIS A 200 0.46 -30.71 -23.08
N LEU A 201 0.55 -31.60 -22.10
CA LEU A 201 -0.21 -31.50 -20.85
C LEU A 201 0.22 -30.30 -19.99
N ARG A 202 1.49 -29.88 -20.04
CA ARG A 202 1.94 -28.61 -19.43
C ARG A 202 1.32 -27.39 -20.09
N THR A 203 1.05 -27.46 -21.40
CA THR A 203 0.46 -26.35 -22.16
C THR A 203 -1.05 -26.26 -21.91
N THR A 204 -1.74 -27.39 -21.79
CA THR A 204 -3.17 -27.42 -21.44
C THR A 204 -3.40 -27.00 -19.98
N GLY A 205 -2.46 -27.33 -19.09
CA GLY A 205 -2.53 -27.06 -17.65
C GLY A 205 -3.65 -27.83 -16.96
N PHE A 206 -3.74 -27.67 -15.64
CA PHE A 206 -4.77 -28.32 -14.82
C PHE A 206 -5.71 -27.31 -14.18
N PRO A 207 -6.98 -27.67 -13.91
CA PRO A 207 -7.85 -26.85 -13.08
C PRO A 207 -7.34 -26.85 -11.63
N ARG A 208 -7.67 -25.78 -10.91
CA ARG A 208 -7.23 -25.59 -9.52
C ARG A 208 -7.61 -26.75 -8.60
N GLU A 209 -8.80 -27.32 -8.79
CA GLU A 209 -9.30 -28.46 -8.02
C GLU A 209 -8.37 -29.68 -8.08
N THR A 210 -7.89 -30.00 -9.28
CA THR A 210 -6.95 -31.12 -9.50
C THR A 210 -5.64 -30.86 -8.78
N LEU A 211 -5.07 -29.65 -8.92
CA LEU A 211 -3.83 -29.29 -8.25
C LEU A 211 -3.98 -29.29 -6.72
N ALA A 212 -5.11 -28.80 -6.21
CA ALA A 212 -5.41 -28.79 -4.78
C ALA A 212 -5.57 -30.20 -4.20
N TYR A 213 -6.11 -31.15 -4.98
CA TYR A 213 -6.19 -32.56 -4.58
C TYR A 213 -4.80 -33.16 -4.36
N PHE A 214 -3.88 -33.00 -5.32
CA PHE A 214 -2.51 -33.52 -5.19
C PHE A 214 -1.66 -32.79 -4.14
N ALA A 215 -1.91 -31.50 -3.94
CA ALA A 215 -1.30 -30.75 -2.84
C ALA A 215 -1.76 -31.26 -1.47
N GLY A 216 -2.98 -31.77 -1.37
CA GLY A 216 -3.59 -32.22 -0.13
C GLY A 216 -3.95 -31.06 0.82
N PRO A 217 -4.59 -31.35 1.96
CA PRO A 217 -5.13 -30.33 2.85
C PRO A 217 -4.06 -29.48 3.54
N ALA A 218 -2.80 -29.93 3.59
CA ALA A 218 -1.70 -29.17 4.20
C ALA A 218 -1.11 -28.11 3.26
N HIS A 219 -1.09 -28.37 1.96
CA HIS A 219 -0.44 -27.52 0.96
C HIS A 219 -1.43 -26.80 0.04
N SER A 220 -2.72 -27.07 0.14
CA SER A 220 -3.77 -26.31 -0.57
C SER A 220 -4.04 -24.93 0.05
N PHE A 221 -3.62 -24.72 1.30
CA PHE A 221 -3.79 -23.47 2.02
C PHE A 221 -2.51 -22.62 2.05
N ALA A 222 -2.70 -21.30 2.03
CA ALA A 222 -1.65 -20.33 2.11
C ALA A 222 -0.90 -20.42 3.45
N THR A 223 0.42 -20.38 3.37
CA THR A 223 1.31 -20.27 4.52
C THR A 223 1.68 -18.80 4.73
N PRO A 224 2.23 -18.41 5.91
CA PRO A 224 2.80 -17.09 6.10
C PRO A 224 3.78 -16.66 5.00
N ARG A 225 4.55 -17.62 4.47
CA ARG A 225 5.50 -17.35 3.36
C ARG A 225 4.80 -17.07 2.04
N HIS A 226 3.74 -17.83 1.72
CA HIS A 226 2.94 -17.59 0.51
C HIS A 226 2.31 -16.19 0.54
N LEU A 227 1.69 -15.81 1.66
CA LEU A 227 1.08 -14.48 1.78
C LEU A 227 2.11 -13.34 1.68
N ALA A 228 3.32 -13.53 2.23
CA ALA A 228 4.38 -12.52 2.20
C ALA A 228 5.01 -12.33 0.80
N ASN A 229 5.17 -13.42 0.04
CA ASN A 229 5.82 -13.37 -1.27
C ASN A 229 4.82 -13.12 -2.41
N ASP A 230 3.68 -13.80 -2.36
CA ASP A 230 2.75 -13.94 -3.48
C ASP A 230 1.43 -13.21 -3.25
N GLY A 231 1.20 -12.62 -2.09
CA GLY A 231 -0.04 -11.90 -1.78
C GLY A 231 -1.30 -12.76 -1.86
N ILE A 232 -2.44 -12.10 -2.06
CA ILE A 232 -3.76 -12.72 -2.32
C ILE A 232 -4.22 -12.47 -3.75
N THR A 233 -5.08 -13.36 -4.24
CA THR A 233 -5.82 -13.16 -5.47
C THR A 233 -7.15 -12.49 -5.14
N LEU A 234 -7.46 -11.37 -5.79
CA LEU A 234 -8.73 -10.65 -5.64
C LEU A 234 -9.55 -10.72 -6.92
N GLN A 235 -10.86 -10.89 -6.77
CA GLN A 235 -11.78 -10.77 -7.90
C GLN A 235 -12.26 -9.33 -8.04
N ALA A 236 -11.91 -8.72 -9.16
CA ALA A 236 -12.39 -7.39 -9.52
C ALA A 236 -12.86 -7.39 -10.97
N MET A 237 -14.10 -6.92 -11.21
CA MET A 237 -14.68 -6.83 -12.56
C MET A 237 -14.72 -8.17 -13.32
N GLY A 238 -14.86 -9.29 -12.61
CA GLY A 238 -14.86 -10.63 -13.20
C GLY A 238 -13.48 -11.15 -13.64
N LEU A 239 -12.40 -10.46 -13.26
CA LEU A 239 -11.02 -10.89 -13.47
C LEU A 239 -10.35 -11.21 -12.13
N ASP A 240 -9.56 -12.28 -12.12
CA ASP A 240 -8.69 -12.63 -11.01
C ASP A 240 -7.41 -11.79 -11.10
N ILE A 241 -7.20 -10.92 -10.11
CA ILE A 241 -5.99 -10.13 -9.97
C ILE A 241 -5.10 -10.79 -8.92
N ASP A 242 -4.05 -11.47 -9.39
CA ASP A 242 -3.08 -12.12 -8.53
C ASP A 242 -2.12 -11.12 -7.85
N SER A 243 -1.38 -11.62 -6.85
CA SER A 243 -0.27 -10.90 -6.22
C SER A 243 -0.62 -9.59 -5.53
N GLN A 244 -1.85 -9.48 -5.02
CA GLN A 244 -2.27 -8.31 -4.28
C GLN A 244 -1.67 -8.35 -2.86
N PRO A 245 -0.96 -7.30 -2.43
CA PRO A 245 -0.38 -7.29 -1.10
C PRO A 245 -1.49 -7.27 -0.04
N ILE A 246 -1.36 -8.10 0.99
CA ILE A 246 -2.22 -8.03 2.17
C ILE A 246 -1.62 -7.01 3.13
N THR A 247 -2.46 -6.13 3.67
CA THR A 247 -2.06 -5.31 4.81
C THR A 247 -2.41 -6.10 6.07
N THR A 248 -1.52 -7.01 6.48
CA THR A 248 -1.73 -7.75 7.72
C THR A 248 -1.68 -6.78 8.89
N LEU A 249 -2.83 -6.51 9.50
CA LEU A 249 -2.87 -5.81 10.77
C LEU A 249 -2.24 -6.74 11.82
N PRO A 250 -1.17 -6.32 12.52
CA PRO A 250 -0.73 -7.09 13.68
C PRO A 250 -1.90 -7.15 14.69
N PRO A 251 -1.98 -8.21 15.51
CA PRO A 251 -3.07 -8.43 16.48
C PRO A 251 -3.21 -7.30 17.51
N SER A 252 -2.24 -6.39 17.56
CA SER A 252 -2.32 -5.09 18.21
C SER A 252 -2.97 -4.03 17.32
N SER A 253 -4.06 -4.36 16.63
CA SER A 253 -5.02 -3.38 16.12
C SER A 253 -5.81 -2.70 17.26
N ARG A 254 -5.45 -2.98 18.53
CA ARG A 254 -5.30 -1.92 19.55
C ARG A 254 -3.97 -1.21 19.38
N ASP A 255 -3.98 -0.17 18.56
CA ASP A 255 -2.90 0.81 18.32
C ASP A 255 -1.94 0.97 19.54
N PRO A 256 -0.72 0.39 19.56
CA PRO A 256 0.27 0.69 20.61
C PRO A 256 0.91 2.08 20.39
N ASP A 257 0.97 2.54 19.13
CA ASP A 257 1.60 3.81 18.73
C ASP A 257 0.59 4.87 18.25
N ALA A 258 -0.70 4.54 18.27
CA ALA A 258 -1.81 5.44 18.03
C ALA A 258 -1.75 6.17 16.67
N LEU A 259 -1.35 5.50 15.59
CA LEU A 259 -0.94 6.12 14.31
C LEU A 259 -2.08 6.80 13.53
N GLU A 260 -3.34 6.59 13.90
CA GLU A 260 -4.50 7.21 13.23
C GLU A 260 -5.37 8.11 14.09
N SER A 261 -5.47 7.83 15.37
CA SER A 261 -6.18 8.74 16.27
C SER A 261 -5.44 10.06 16.33
N GLU A 262 -6.16 11.18 16.48
CA GLU A 262 -5.64 12.46 16.99
C GLU A 262 -5.16 12.26 18.45
N SER A 263 -4.27 11.29 18.65
CA SER A 263 -3.80 10.81 19.94
C SER A 263 -2.80 11.76 20.52
N ALA A 264 -2.73 11.75 21.84
CA ALA A 264 -1.73 12.50 22.58
C ALA A 264 -0.32 12.12 22.14
N ILE A 265 0.52 13.12 21.93
CA ILE A 265 1.91 12.94 21.51
C ILE A 265 2.72 12.46 22.71
N THR A 266 3.09 11.19 22.71
CA THR A 266 3.90 10.52 23.74
C THR A 266 5.39 10.56 23.36
N ARG A 267 6.26 10.04 24.24
CA ARG A 267 7.70 9.93 23.95
C ARG A 267 8.00 8.83 22.91
N ALA A 268 7.23 7.74 22.93
CA ALA A 268 7.39 6.63 21.99
C ALA A 268 6.97 7.02 20.57
N ASN A 269 5.84 7.70 20.42
CA ASN A 269 5.27 8.00 19.09
C ASN A 269 5.86 9.25 18.41
N ARG A 270 6.51 10.18 19.13
CA ARG A 270 6.92 11.49 18.59
C ARG A 270 7.74 11.41 17.30
N ALA A 271 8.58 10.38 17.16
CA ALA A 271 9.43 10.20 15.99
C ALA A 271 8.65 9.78 14.73
N SER A 272 7.61 8.97 14.89
CA SER A 272 6.77 8.51 13.77
C SER A 272 5.66 9.50 13.40
N ARG A 273 5.39 10.51 14.24
CA ARG A 273 4.37 11.53 13.98
C ARG A 273 4.72 12.45 12.81
N ARG A 274 3.73 12.67 11.97
CA ARG A 274 3.78 13.59 10.83
C ARG A 274 2.64 14.59 10.88
N LEU A 275 2.85 15.74 10.25
CA LEU A 275 1.84 16.73 9.94
C LEU A 275 1.47 16.55 8.47
N TRP A 276 0.21 16.21 8.22
CA TRP A 276 -0.40 16.12 6.91
C TRP A 276 -0.95 17.48 6.51
N LEU A 277 -0.50 17.98 5.36
CA LEU A 277 -0.75 19.32 4.86
C LEU A 277 -1.45 19.22 3.52
N GLY A 278 -2.63 19.81 3.40
CA GLY A 278 -3.32 19.94 2.12
C GLY A 278 -2.81 21.16 1.36
N LEU A 279 -2.36 20.94 0.13
CA LEU A 279 -1.88 22.01 -0.74
C LEU A 279 -3.05 22.60 -1.53
N LYS A 280 -2.97 23.89 -1.82
CA LYS A 280 -3.98 24.63 -2.58
C LYS A 280 -3.47 25.00 -3.96
N TYR A 281 -4.38 24.92 -4.93
CA TYR A 281 -4.18 25.31 -6.30
C TYR A 281 -5.33 26.22 -6.72
N SER A 282 -5.02 27.26 -7.51
CA SER A 282 -6.02 28.14 -8.12
C SER A 282 -6.82 27.38 -9.19
N SER A 283 -7.94 27.97 -9.64
CA SER A 283 -8.71 27.49 -10.80
C SER A 283 -7.83 27.27 -12.04
N ASP A 284 -6.80 28.11 -12.18
CA ASP A 284 -5.88 28.09 -13.33
C ASP A 284 -4.77 27.03 -13.18
N GLY A 285 -4.80 26.24 -12.09
CA GLY A 285 -3.82 25.20 -11.79
C GLY A 285 -2.50 25.71 -11.20
N THR A 286 -2.38 27.01 -10.92
CA THR A 286 -1.21 27.60 -10.26
C THR A 286 -1.20 27.30 -8.77
N SER A 287 -0.03 26.97 -8.21
CA SER A 287 0.11 26.70 -6.77
C SER A 287 0.00 27.97 -5.95
N VAL A 288 -0.83 27.97 -4.90
CA VAL A 288 -0.93 29.11 -3.96
C VAL A 288 0.37 29.30 -3.18
N LEU A 289 1.02 28.20 -2.80
CA LEU A 289 2.37 28.19 -2.23
C LEU A 289 3.37 27.90 -3.35
N SER A 290 3.94 28.96 -3.95
CA SER A 290 4.86 28.83 -5.08
C SER A 290 6.31 28.68 -4.64
N LYS A 291 6.76 29.48 -3.68
CA LYS A 291 8.14 29.46 -3.16
C LYS A 291 8.17 29.61 -1.65
N ALA A 292 9.06 28.85 -1.01
CA ALA A 292 9.36 28.99 0.41
C ALA A 292 10.87 29.16 0.60
N ARG A 293 11.30 30.34 1.04
CA ARG A 293 12.71 30.71 1.17
C ARG A 293 13.08 31.01 2.62
N MET A 294 14.14 30.37 3.11
CA MET A 294 14.74 30.69 4.41
C MET A 294 15.35 32.10 4.43
N VAL A 295 15.12 32.83 5.52
CA VAL A 295 15.81 34.09 5.82
C VAL A 295 16.93 33.81 6.83
N SER A 296 16.59 33.32 8.03
CA SER A 296 17.57 32.83 8.99
C SER A 296 18.03 31.43 8.62
N LYS A 297 19.33 31.25 8.44
CA LYS A 297 19.95 29.94 8.19
C LYS A 297 20.58 29.40 9.48
N PRO A 298 20.84 28.08 9.58
CA PRO A 298 21.58 27.52 10.72
C PRO A 298 22.92 28.23 10.99
N THR A 299 23.62 28.62 9.92
CA THR A 299 24.91 29.32 9.96
C THR A 299 24.81 30.78 10.39
N LYS A 300 23.68 31.44 10.09
CA LYS A 300 23.45 32.85 10.42
C LYS A 300 21.98 33.12 10.70
N ARG A 301 21.69 33.42 11.97
CA ARG A 301 20.35 33.75 12.47
C ARG A 301 20.18 35.26 12.46
N ILE A 302 19.05 35.73 11.95
CA ILE A 302 18.76 37.16 11.80
C ILE A 302 17.58 37.50 12.69
N TRP A 303 17.82 38.43 13.61
CA TRP A 303 16.82 38.95 14.54
C TRP A 303 16.49 40.39 14.13
N LEU A 304 15.21 40.74 14.16
CA LEU A 304 14.74 42.09 13.89
C LEU A 304 13.81 42.55 15.01
N ASP A 305 13.99 43.80 15.41
CA ASP A 305 13.09 44.47 16.33
C ASP A 305 11.78 44.87 15.62
N ALA A 306 10.75 45.20 16.40
CA ALA A 306 9.46 45.59 15.86
C ALA A 306 9.54 46.78 14.89
N TRP A 307 10.44 47.73 15.12
CA TRP A 307 10.63 48.90 14.25
C TRP A 307 11.25 48.53 12.90
N ASP A 308 12.27 47.65 12.92
CA ASP A 308 12.92 47.15 11.71
C ASP A 308 12.01 46.22 10.91
N LEU A 309 11.23 45.36 11.58
CA LEU A 309 10.14 44.62 10.94
C LEU A 309 9.14 45.57 10.28
N GLY A 310 8.82 46.70 10.91
CA GLY A 310 7.95 47.74 10.34
C GLY A 310 8.50 48.33 9.03
N LYS A 311 9.82 48.55 8.93
CA LYS A 311 10.47 48.96 7.67
C LYS A 311 10.34 47.88 6.60
N VAL A 312 10.62 46.62 6.96
CA VAL A 312 10.55 45.47 6.06
C VAL A 312 9.14 45.27 5.52
N VAL A 313 8.12 45.36 6.38
CA VAL A 313 6.71 45.24 6.01
C VAL A 313 6.26 46.34 5.03
N ARG A 314 6.81 47.55 5.16
CA ARG A 314 6.56 48.68 4.25
C ARG A 314 7.37 48.63 2.95
N GLY A 315 8.17 47.57 2.74
CA GLY A 315 8.97 47.39 1.53
C GLY A 315 10.36 48.01 1.59
N SER A 316 10.75 48.66 2.69
CA SER A 316 12.11 49.14 2.90
C SER A 316 13.02 48.01 3.40
N ASN A 317 14.30 48.03 3.03
CA ASN A 317 15.26 47.06 3.54
C ASN A 317 15.64 47.41 4.99
N SER A 318 15.88 46.38 5.82
CA SER A 318 16.52 46.56 7.12
C SER A 318 17.67 45.55 7.27
N GLY A 319 18.89 46.07 7.38
CA GLY A 319 20.11 45.28 7.34
C GLY A 319 20.17 44.39 6.09
N GLU A 320 20.27 43.09 6.30
CA GLU A 320 20.33 42.08 5.22
C GLU A 320 18.94 41.59 4.75
N VAL A 321 17.88 41.94 5.48
CA VAL A 321 16.52 41.51 5.16
C VAL A 321 15.91 42.51 4.20
N ARG A 322 15.69 42.06 2.96
CA ARG A 322 15.00 42.86 1.95
C ARG A 322 13.54 43.10 2.34
N GLY A 323 12.99 44.26 1.97
CA GLY A 323 11.58 44.58 2.17
C GLY A 323 10.63 43.53 1.54
N MET A 324 9.42 43.44 2.09
CA MET A 324 8.32 42.69 1.48
C MET A 324 7.75 43.55 0.35
N GLY A 325 7.85 43.04 -0.88
CA GLY A 325 7.44 43.77 -2.09
C GLY A 325 6.48 42.98 -2.98
N ARG A 326 6.26 41.70 -2.68
CA ARG A 326 5.32 40.87 -3.43
C ARG A 326 3.95 40.92 -2.73
N VAL A 327 2.90 41.07 -3.51
CA VAL A 327 1.53 40.96 -3.01
C VAL A 327 1.29 39.51 -2.57
N GLY A 328 0.68 39.32 -1.40
CA GLY A 328 0.44 37.99 -0.82
C GLY A 328 1.66 37.34 -0.16
N GLU A 329 2.82 38.01 -0.16
CA GLU A 329 4.00 37.48 0.53
C GLU A 329 3.87 37.54 2.05
N VAL A 330 4.19 36.41 2.68
CA VAL A 330 4.16 36.22 4.12
C VAL A 330 5.56 35.95 4.64
N MET A 331 5.93 36.65 5.71
CA MET A 331 7.17 36.44 6.44
C MET A 331 6.85 35.89 7.83
N ALA A 332 7.33 34.69 8.11
CA ALA A 332 7.17 34.05 9.41
C ALA A 332 8.31 34.46 10.36
N VAL A 333 7.95 34.89 11.57
CA VAL A 333 8.86 35.34 12.62
C VAL A 333 8.65 34.49 13.86
N SER A 334 9.73 33.97 14.43
CA SER A 334 9.70 33.29 15.74
C SER A 334 9.84 34.33 16.84
N THR A 335 8.80 34.46 17.65
CA THR A 335 8.76 35.34 18.82
C THR A 335 8.69 34.51 20.10
N ASP A 336 8.70 35.19 21.25
CA ASP A 336 8.40 34.64 22.58
C ASP A 336 6.97 34.08 22.70
N ARG A 337 6.04 34.61 21.90
CA ARG A 337 4.62 34.22 21.87
C ARG A 337 4.28 33.17 20.80
N GLY A 338 5.30 32.63 20.12
CA GLY A 338 5.15 31.62 19.06
C GLY A 338 5.57 32.13 17.68
N VAL A 339 5.20 31.38 16.64
CA VAL A 339 5.47 31.80 15.26
C VAL A 339 4.32 32.66 14.76
N MET A 340 4.65 33.85 14.29
CA MET A 340 3.69 34.88 13.90
C MET A 340 4.08 35.49 12.55
N GLU A 341 3.13 36.14 11.89
CA GLU A 341 3.44 36.90 10.68
C GLU A 341 4.17 38.20 11.05
N ALA A 342 5.08 38.66 10.20
CA ALA A 342 5.76 39.95 10.35
C ALA A 342 4.77 41.13 10.53
N ARG A 343 3.63 41.16 9.84
CA ARG A 343 2.62 42.22 10.00
C ARG A 343 2.00 42.19 11.40
N GLU A 344 1.59 41.00 11.85
CA GLU A 344 1.06 40.79 13.20
C GLU A 344 2.09 41.12 14.30
N CYS A 345 3.38 40.86 14.05
CA CYS A 345 4.47 41.24 14.95
C CYS A 345 4.59 42.76 15.09
N VAL A 346 4.49 43.51 13.97
CA VAL A 346 4.55 44.98 13.97
C VAL A 346 3.35 45.58 14.71
N GLU A 347 2.15 45.06 14.48
CA GLU A 347 0.94 45.49 15.19
C GLU A 347 1.06 45.31 16.70
N ARG A 348 1.57 44.15 17.13
CA ARG A 348 1.77 43.83 18.55
C ARG A 348 3.03 44.42 19.15
N ARG A 349 3.86 45.11 18.35
CA ARG A 349 5.17 45.67 18.73
C ARG A 349 6.13 44.64 19.32
N VAL A 350 6.17 43.44 18.73
CA VAL A 350 7.05 42.34 19.14
C VAL A 350 8.09 42.07 18.06
N GLY A 351 9.37 41.97 18.44
CA GLY A 351 10.47 41.56 17.56
C GLY A 351 10.68 40.05 17.58
N GLY A 352 11.61 39.56 16.76
CA GLY A 352 11.94 38.14 16.79
C GLY A 352 12.91 37.70 15.70
N MET A 353 13.12 36.38 15.62
CA MET A 353 13.97 35.77 14.60
C MET A 353 13.16 35.56 13.32
N VAL A 354 13.63 36.11 12.21
CA VAL A 354 12.95 35.95 10.92
C VAL A 354 13.25 34.57 10.35
N LEU A 355 12.24 33.70 10.25
CA LEU A 355 12.42 32.31 9.83
C LEU A 355 12.52 32.18 8.31
N CYS A 356 11.41 32.44 7.62
CA CYS A 356 11.26 32.21 6.19
C CYS A 356 10.23 33.15 5.57
N ARG A 357 10.31 33.31 4.25
CA ARG A 357 9.37 34.05 3.38
C ARG A 357 8.69 33.06 2.45
N ILE A 358 7.38 33.21 2.30
CA ILE A 358 6.52 32.28 1.55
C ILE A 358 5.57 33.12 0.69
N TRP A 359 5.44 32.77 -0.60
CA TRP A 359 4.59 33.45 -1.57
C TRP A 359 4.27 32.55 -2.77
#